data_AF-A0A8T6P3P7-F1
#
_entry.id   AF-A0A8T6P3P7-F1
#
_cell.length_a   1.000
_cell.length_b   1.000
_cell.length_c   1.000
_cell.angle_alpha   90.00
_cell.angle_beta   90.00
_cell.angle_gamma   90.00
#
_symmetry.space_group_name_H-M   'P 1'
#
loop_
_entity.id
_entity.type
_entity.pdbx_description
1 polymer ?
#
loop_
_entity_poly.entity_id
_entity_poly.type
_entity_poly.pdbx_seq_one_letter_code
_entity_poly.pdbx_strand_id
1 'polypeptide(L)'
;MTEYIDIDIEPSDHPDVMQMISNLDLTPNGEREVYRSPQEGDEGSPIAQTLFMIPGLAALELEGDTLTLTRQPEVEWHDLIEDVSDALRDFFL
;
A
#
# COMPACT_ATOMS: atom_id res chain seq x y z
N MET A 1 -1.37 -12.44 -22.25
CA MET A 1 -1.07 -12.96 -20.91
C MET A 1 -1.27 -11.77 -20.02
N THR A 2 -2.41 -11.69 -19.32
CA THR A 2 -2.66 -10.58 -18.39
C THR A 2 -1.72 -10.80 -17.23
N GLU A 3 -0.77 -9.89 -17.00
CA GLU A 3 0.05 -9.93 -15.80
C GLU A 3 -0.89 -9.64 -14.63
N TYR A 4 -1.18 -10.65 -13.83
CA TYR A 4 -1.96 -10.49 -12.61
C TYR A 4 -0.98 -10.05 -11.53
N ILE A 5 -1.28 -8.92 -10.88
CA ILE A 5 -0.60 -8.60 -9.63
C ILE A 5 -1.05 -9.60 -8.56
N ASP A 6 -0.07 -10.25 -7.96
CA ASP A 6 -0.17 -11.15 -6.83
C ASP A 6 0.40 -10.42 -5.62
N ILE A 7 -0.33 -10.45 -4.50
CA ILE A 7 0.05 -9.74 -3.30
C ILE A 7 -0.01 -10.74 -2.14
N ASP A 8 1.14 -10.93 -1.51
CA ASP A 8 1.28 -11.72 -0.29
C ASP A 8 1.22 -10.78 0.92
N ILE A 9 0.66 -11.25 2.03
CA ILE A 9 0.37 -10.41 3.20
C ILE A 9 1.12 -10.97 4.39
N GLU A 10 2.08 -10.21 4.89
CA GLU A 10 2.88 -10.55 6.05
C GLU A 10 2.54 -9.62 7.23
N PRO A 11 2.09 -10.17 8.37
CA PRO A 11 1.89 -9.38 9.57
C PRO A 11 3.24 -8.91 10.11
N SER A 12 3.33 -7.65 10.54
CA SER A 12 4.53 -7.14 11.21
C SER A 12 4.52 -7.45 12.72
N ASP A 13 5.61 -7.11 13.41
CA ASP A 13 5.69 -7.11 14.88
C ASP A 13 4.68 -6.16 15.55
N HIS A 14 4.07 -5.24 14.78
CA HIS A 14 3.08 -4.28 15.27
C HIS A 14 1.66 -4.64 14.78
N PRO A 15 0.64 -4.61 15.66
CA PRO A 15 -0.74 -5.02 15.30
C PRO A 15 -1.44 -4.07 14.32
N ASP A 16 -0.99 -2.81 14.25
CA ASP A 16 -1.55 -1.77 13.37
C ASP A 16 -0.70 -1.55 12.11
N VAL A 17 0.34 -2.37 11.92
CA VAL A 17 1.22 -2.32 10.75
C VAL A 17 1.24 -3.68 10.05
N MET A 18 1.07 -3.67 8.74
CA MET A 18 1.09 -4.88 7.91
C MET A 18 1.95 -4.62 6.69
N GLN A 19 2.64 -5.68 6.26
CA GLN A 19 3.46 -5.65 5.06
C GLN A 19 2.75 -6.46 3.98
N MET A 20 2.78 -5.94 2.77
CA MET A 20 2.22 -6.55 1.58
C MET A 20 3.33 -6.62 0.56
N ILE A 21 3.58 -7.80 0.00
CA ILE A 21 4.67 -8.05 -0.93
C ILE A 21 4.05 -8.38 -2.27
N SER A 22 4.27 -7.55 -3.28
CA SER A 22 3.78 -7.81 -4.62
C SER A 22 4.81 -8.55 -5.48
N ASN A 23 4.35 -9.20 -6.54
CA ASN A 23 5.24 -9.76 -7.56
C ASN A 23 5.80 -8.72 -8.55
N LEU A 24 5.41 -7.45 -8.41
CA LEU A 24 5.78 -6.32 -9.27
C LEU A 24 6.39 -5.20 -8.43
N ASP A 25 7.29 -4.42 -9.03
CA ASP A 25 7.81 -3.20 -8.43
C ASP A 25 6.74 -2.12 -8.37
N LEU A 26 6.41 -1.68 -7.16
CA LEU A 26 5.46 -0.61 -6.86
C LEU A 26 6.07 0.78 -7.01
N THR A 27 7.39 0.87 -6.90
CA THR A 27 8.15 2.14 -6.94
C THR A 27 9.06 2.19 -8.17
N PRO A 28 9.22 3.37 -8.80
CA PRO A 28 10.15 3.50 -9.90
C PRO A 28 11.58 3.28 -9.41
N ASN A 29 12.29 2.29 -9.98
CA ASN A 29 13.67 1.91 -9.62
C ASN A 29 13.89 1.39 -8.19
N GLY A 30 12.85 0.96 -7.48
CA GLY A 30 13.00 0.45 -6.11
C GLY A 30 13.30 1.54 -5.08
N GLU A 31 12.92 2.79 -5.35
CA GLU A 31 13.10 3.88 -4.41
C GLU A 31 12.22 3.68 -3.17
N ARG A 32 12.79 3.91 -1.98
CA ARG A 32 12.03 3.87 -0.73
C ARG A 32 11.28 5.18 -0.54
N GLU A 33 9.97 5.11 -0.49
CA GLU A 33 9.08 6.24 -0.26
C GLU A 33 8.34 6.04 1.07
N VAL A 34 8.43 7.01 1.97
CA VAL A 34 7.84 6.91 3.31
C VAL A 34 6.93 8.09 3.55
N TYR A 35 5.66 7.81 3.78
CA TYR A 35 4.60 8.76 3.99
C TYR A 35 4.03 8.56 5.39
N ARG A 36 4.29 9.50 6.29
CA ARG A 36 3.84 9.40 7.70
C ARG A 36 2.44 9.95 7.90
N SER A 37 1.89 10.59 6.88
CA SER A 37 0.58 11.21 6.92
C SER A 37 -0.08 11.19 5.54
N PRO A 38 -1.43 11.19 5.47
CA PRO A 38 -2.13 11.29 4.20
C PRO A 38 -1.80 12.56 3.40
N GLN A 39 -1.45 13.65 4.08
CA GLN A 39 -1.07 14.91 3.44
C GLN A 39 0.25 14.77 2.66
N GLU A 40 1.25 14.09 3.22
CA GLU A 40 2.51 13.82 2.50
C GLU A 40 2.29 12.86 1.32
N GLY A 41 1.38 11.90 1.50
CA GLY A 41 1.01 10.95 0.46
C GLY A 41 0.27 11.53 -0.72
N ASP A 42 -0.58 12.53 -0.47
CA ASP A 42 -1.32 13.27 -1.51
C ASP A 42 -0.37 14.07 -2.43
N GLU A 43 0.77 14.52 -1.89
CA GLU A 43 1.84 15.20 -2.65
C GLU A 43 2.89 14.21 -3.20
N GLY A 44 2.74 12.92 -2.90
CA GLY A 44 3.68 11.85 -3.24
C GLY A 44 3.48 11.24 -4.62
N SER A 45 3.95 10.00 -4.77
CA SER A 45 3.79 9.22 -6.00
C SER A 45 2.32 8.92 -6.32
N PRO A 46 1.96 8.69 -7.61
CA PRO A 46 0.58 8.40 -8.02
C PRO A 46 -0.04 7.20 -7.29
N ILE A 47 0.78 6.18 -7.02
CA ILE A 47 0.38 5.00 -6.25
C ILE A 47 0.06 5.37 -4.80
N ALA A 48 0.89 6.21 -4.17
CA ALA A 48 0.65 6.68 -2.81
C ALA A 48 -0.66 7.48 -2.73
N GLN A 49 -0.86 8.43 -3.67
CA GLN A 49 -2.10 9.19 -3.77
C GLN A 49 -3.33 8.27 -3.86
N THR A 50 -3.24 7.22 -4.69
CA THR A 50 -4.33 6.25 -4.87
C THR A 50 -4.63 5.49 -3.59
N LEU A 51 -3.59 5.02 -2.89
CA LEU A 51 -3.74 4.28 -1.63
C LEU A 51 -4.25 5.17 -0.49
N PHE A 52 -3.85 6.44 -0.45
CA PHE A 52 -4.33 7.40 0.56
C PHE A 52 -5.77 7.88 0.34
N MET A 53 -6.38 7.62 -0.83
CA MET A 53 -7.83 7.78 -0.99
C MET A 53 -8.62 6.78 -0.14
N ILE A 54 -7.99 5.68 0.29
CA ILE A 54 -8.64 4.64 1.09
C ILE A 54 -8.80 5.14 2.53
N PRO A 55 -10.05 5.24 3.04
CA PRO A 55 -10.29 5.70 4.40
C PRO A 55 -9.74 4.67 5.40
N GLY A 56 -8.91 5.14 6.34
CA GLY A 56 -8.31 4.29 7.36
C GLY A 56 -6.81 4.08 7.23
N LEU A 57 -6.19 4.50 6.14
CA LEU A 57 -4.74 4.50 6.02
C LEU A 57 -4.16 5.66 6.85
N ALA A 58 -3.32 5.33 7.84
CA ALA A 58 -2.65 6.31 8.70
C ALA A 58 -1.30 6.73 8.12
N ALA A 59 -0.51 5.74 7.71
CA ALA A 59 0.81 5.92 7.11
C ALA A 59 1.06 4.81 6.08
N LEU A 60 1.96 5.09 5.15
CA LEU A 60 2.28 4.25 4.01
C LEU A 60 3.77 4.29 3.77
N GLU A 61 4.37 3.14 3.53
CA GLU A 61 5.75 3.04 3.08
C GLU A 61 5.81 2.07 1.91
N LEU A 62 6.50 2.48 0.84
CA LEU A 62 6.70 1.71 -0.38
C LEU A 62 8.21 1.54 -0.57
N GLU A 63 8.66 0.32 -0.87
CA GLU A 63 10.06 0.03 -1.15
C GLU A 63 10.14 -1.11 -2.16
N GLY A 64 10.44 -0.80 -3.43
CA GLY A 64 10.48 -1.82 -4.49
C GLY A 64 9.13 -2.51 -4.63
N ASP A 65 9.10 -3.82 -4.36
CA ASP A 65 7.93 -4.70 -4.36
C ASP A 65 7.21 -4.80 -3.00
N THR A 66 7.75 -4.17 -1.95
CA THR A 66 7.20 -4.26 -0.60
C THR A 66 6.43 -3.00 -0.23
N LEU A 67 5.25 -3.19 0.31
CA LEU A 67 4.29 -2.17 0.74
C LEU A 67 4.01 -2.33 2.23
N THR A 68 4.46 -1.39 3.04
CA THR A 68 4.13 -1.34 4.46
C THR A 68 2.97 -0.37 4.70
N LEU A 69 1.84 -0.90 5.14
CA LEU A 69 0.65 -0.14 5.47
C LEU A 69 0.56 0.02 6.99
N THR A 70 0.19 1.21 7.42
CA THR A 70 -0.22 1.45 8.81
C THR A 70 -1.68 1.87 8.80
N ARG A 71 -2.54 1.04 9.40
CA ARG A 71 -3.97 1.35 9.52
C ARG A 71 -4.25 2.20 10.74
N GLN A 72 -5.38 2.89 10.73
CA GLN A 72 -5.97 3.47 11.93
C GLN A 72 -6.65 2.36 12.75
N PRO A 73 -6.61 2.43 14.09
CA PRO A 73 -7.19 1.39 14.96
C PRO A 73 -8.73 1.27 14.83
N GLU A 74 -9.38 2.23 14.17
CA GLU A 74 -10.81 2.26 13.91
C GLU A 74 -11.23 1.48 12.66
N VAL A 75 -10.29 1.04 11.82
CA VAL A 75 -10.55 0.40 10.52
C VAL A 75 -10.05 -1.05 10.51
N GLU A 76 -10.82 -1.98 9.96
CA GLU A 76 -10.45 -3.40 9.89
C GLU A 76 -9.46 -3.67 8.75
N TRP A 77 -8.53 -4.61 8.97
CA TRP A 77 -7.55 -5.01 7.96
C TRP A 77 -8.21 -5.60 6.70
N HIS A 78 -9.30 -6.35 6.88
CA HIS A 78 -10.00 -7.00 5.78
C HIS A 78 -10.44 -6.00 4.70
N ASP A 79 -11.17 -4.94 5.09
CA ASP A 79 -11.62 -3.90 4.17
C ASP A 79 -10.42 -3.15 3.54
N LEU A 80 -9.41 -2.79 4.35
CA LEU A 80 -8.24 -2.07 3.85
C LEU A 80 -7.46 -2.89 2.82
N ILE A 81 -7.27 -4.18 3.05
CA ILE A 81 -6.55 -5.09 2.14
C ILE A 81 -7.31 -5.26 0.83
N GLU A 82 -8.64 -5.41 0.88
CA GLU A 82 -9.46 -5.50 -0.33
C GLU A 82 -9.33 -4.21 -1.16
N ASP A 83 -9.53 -3.04 -0.54
CA ASP A 83 -9.44 -1.75 -1.22
C ASP A 83 -8.03 -1.50 -1.80
N VAL A 84 -6.97 -1.81 -1.05
CA VAL A 84 -5.58 -1.67 -1.51
C VAL A 84 -5.30 -2.59 -2.69
N SER A 85 -5.76 -3.84 -2.61
CA SER A 85 -5.57 -4.83 -3.66
C SER A 85 -6.27 -4.41 -4.95
N ASP A 86 -7.49 -3.90 -4.86
CA ASP A 86 -8.23 -3.37 -6.02
C ASP A 86 -7.55 -2.13 -6.60
N ALA A 87 -7.11 -1.19 -5.76
CA ALA A 87 -6.38 0.01 -6.20
C ALA A 87 -5.09 -0.35 -6.95
N LEU A 88 -4.31 -1.30 -6.43
CA LEU A 88 -3.10 -1.78 -7.09
C LEU A 88 -3.42 -2.49 -8.40
N ARG A 89 -4.46 -3.34 -8.43
CA ARG A 89 -4.91 -4.01 -9.66
C ARG A 89 -5.28 -3.00 -10.73
N ASP A 90 -6.07 -1.98 -10.39
CA ASP A 90 -6.50 -0.92 -11.32
C ASP A 90 -5.32 -0.08 -11.82
N PHE A 91 -4.35 0.22 -10.95
CA PHE A 91 -3.16 0.99 -11.32
C PHE A 91 -2.26 0.29 -12.34
N PHE A 92 -2.17 -1.05 -12.29
CA PHE A 92 -1.32 -1.86 -13.17
C PHE A 92 -2.08 -2.54 -14.35
N LEU A 93 -3.41 -2.35 -14.45
CA LEU A 93 -4.27 -2.87 -15.53
C LEU A 93 -4.29 -1.96 -16.77
#